data_AF-A0A2H0G4Z6-F1
#
_entry.id   AF-A0A2H0G4Z6-F1
#
_cell.length_a   1.000
_cell.length_b   1.000
_cell.length_c   1.000
_cell.angle_alpha   90.00
_cell.angle_beta   90.00
_cell.angle_gamma   90.00
#
_symmetry.space_group_name_H-M   'P 1'
#
loop_
_entity.id
_entity.type
_entity.pdbx_description
1 polymer ?
#
loop_
_entity_poly.entity_id
_entity_poly.type
_entity_poly.pdbx_seq_one_letter_code
_entity_poly.pdbx_strand_id
1 'polypeptide(L)'
;MEEWALGDKEKGLSSLIPPRDYSGMDLQVEQLRVWLPDPAKIGLEELCRRAETSMTAYLTEYFTEYIYGRHELLKMRENRTGLYEPRPEIMYNMERCSEPPQPDLGKNIFALKIFIPTKIKHALQTLAGRAQSSLGEFARALICAHLFGRTHGPKRLMALTSHEESEANHWENADESASTI
;
A
#
# COMPACT_ATOMS: atom_id res chain seq x y z
N MET A 1 18.31 -30.14 20.72
CA MET A 1 19.57 -29.49 20.31
C MET A 1 19.69 -29.79 18.83
N GLU A 2 19.08 -28.96 18.01
CA GLU A 2 19.07 -29.11 16.54
C GLU A 2 20.09 -28.14 15.98
N GLU A 3 21.16 -28.71 15.46
CA GLU A 3 22.29 -28.05 14.84
C GLU A 3 21.80 -27.50 13.49
N TRP A 4 21.45 -26.21 13.45
CA TRP A 4 21.27 -25.50 12.18
C TRP A 4 22.63 -25.42 11.52
N ALA A 5 22.95 -26.44 10.72
CA ALA A 5 24.20 -26.55 10.00
C ALA A 5 24.38 -25.30 9.12
N LEU A 6 25.29 -24.43 9.53
CA LEU A 6 25.82 -23.28 8.78
C LEU A 6 26.73 -23.78 7.64
N GLY A 7 26.27 -24.75 6.86
CA GLY A 7 26.96 -25.35 5.73
C GLY A 7 26.60 -24.66 4.43
N ASP A 8 26.89 -23.36 4.34
CA ASP A 8 27.10 -22.57 3.11
C ASP A 8 27.00 -21.08 3.48
N LYS A 9 28.03 -20.55 4.17
CA LYS A 9 28.06 -19.12 4.56
C LYS A 9 28.11 -18.16 3.35
N GLU A 10 28.38 -18.65 2.15
CA GLU A 10 28.41 -17.86 0.91
C GLU A 10 27.12 -17.94 0.07
N LYS A 11 26.24 -18.92 0.33
CA LYS A 11 24.88 -18.88 -0.21
C LYS A 11 24.03 -18.07 0.76
N GLY A 12 24.17 -16.74 0.71
CA GLY A 12 23.38 -15.83 1.54
C GLY A 12 21.86 -16.01 1.35
N LEU A 13 21.05 -15.23 2.06
CA LEU A 13 19.57 -15.20 1.92
C LEU A 13 19.08 -15.17 0.46
N SER A 14 19.91 -14.66 -0.45
CA SER A 14 19.75 -14.69 -1.90
C SER A 14 19.55 -16.08 -2.53
N SER A 15 19.96 -17.18 -1.89
CA SER A 15 19.67 -18.54 -2.39
C SER A 15 18.30 -19.06 -1.96
N LEU A 16 17.70 -18.48 -0.92
CA LEU A 16 16.37 -18.85 -0.40
C LEU A 16 15.25 -18.02 -1.04
N ILE A 17 15.56 -16.80 -1.47
CA ILE A 17 14.61 -15.91 -2.14
C ILE A 17 14.86 -16.03 -3.65
N PRO A 18 13.90 -16.54 -4.44
CA PRO A 18 14.07 -16.62 -5.88
C PRO A 18 14.27 -15.21 -6.46
N PRO A 19 15.08 -15.05 -7.53
CA PRO A 19 15.24 -13.78 -8.20
C PRO A 19 13.87 -13.27 -8.67
N ARG A 20 13.62 -11.98 -8.44
CA ARG A 20 12.36 -11.32 -8.80
C ARG A 20 12.64 -10.21 -9.79
N ASP A 21 11.66 -9.97 -10.65
CA ASP A 21 11.69 -8.87 -11.60
C ASP A 21 11.05 -7.61 -11.00
N TYR A 22 11.88 -6.58 -10.79
CA TYR A 22 11.48 -5.29 -10.22
C TYR A 22 11.26 -4.18 -11.26
N SER A 23 11.34 -4.52 -12.55
CA SER A 23 11.11 -3.54 -13.63
C SER A 23 9.74 -2.85 -13.50
N GLY A 24 9.72 -1.54 -13.77
CA GLY A 24 8.51 -0.73 -13.75
C GLY A 24 7.93 -0.45 -12.36
N MET A 25 8.68 -0.75 -11.28
CA MET A 25 8.27 -0.39 -9.92
C MET A 25 8.56 1.08 -9.57
N ASP A 26 9.35 1.78 -10.39
CA ASP A 26 9.63 3.21 -10.26
C ASP A 26 8.44 4.09 -10.70
N LEU A 27 7.57 3.55 -11.56
CA LEU A 27 6.41 4.24 -12.11
C LEU A 27 5.17 4.08 -11.22
N GLN A 28 4.69 5.19 -10.66
CA GLN A 28 3.46 5.25 -9.86
C GLN A 28 2.27 5.62 -10.75
N VAL A 29 1.75 4.64 -11.50
CA VAL A 29 0.68 4.85 -12.50
C VAL A 29 -0.69 4.39 -12.04
N GLU A 30 -0.75 3.44 -11.10
CA GLU A 30 -2.02 2.87 -10.66
C GLU A 30 -2.58 3.62 -9.46
N GLN A 31 -3.88 3.93 -9.51
CA GLN A 31 -4.56 4.56 -8.39
C GLN A 31 -5.05 3.53 -7.37
N LEU A 32 -4.80 3.80 -6.09
CA LEU A 32 -5.38 3.09 -4.95
C LEU A 32 -6.21 4.07 -4.11
N ARG A 33 -7.49 3.76 -3.96
CA ARG A 33 -8.45 4.47 -3.10
C ARG A 33 -8.74 3.63 -1.88
N VAL A 34 -8.62 4.26 -0.71
CA VAL A 34 -8.84 3.60 0.58
C VAL A 34 -9.46 4.63 1.49
N TRP A 35 -10.52 4.28 2.20
CA TRP A 35 -10.95 5.10 3.32
C TRP A 35 -10.22 4.67 4.60
N LEU A 36 -9.92 5.61 5.48
CA LEU A 36 -9.24 5.37 6.75
C LEU A 36 -10.03 6.01 7.88
N PRO A 37 -10.05 5.42 9.09
CA PRO A 37 -10.59 6.11 10.24
C PRO A 37 -9.67 7.26 10.65
N ASP A 38 -10.22 8.34 11.21
CA ASP A 38 -9.46 9.54 11.61
C ASP A 38 -8.20 9.26 12.45
N PRO A 39 -8.21 8.34 13.45
CA PRO A 39 -6.98 7.99 14.16
C PRO A 39 -5.88 7.46 13.24
N ALA A 40 -6.23 6.70 12.18
CA ALA A 40 -5.26 6.21 11.21
C ALA A 40 -4.68 7.35 10.37
N LYS A 41 -5.49 8.34 9.99
CA LYS A 41 -5.00 9.57 9.35
C LYS A 41 -3.96 10.28 10.24
N ILE A 42 -4.30 10.52 11.51
CA ILE A 42 -3.41 11.20 12.45
C ILE A 42 -2.10 10.42 12.62
N GLY A 43 -2.19 9.10 12.87
CA GLY A 43 -1.01 8.25 13.02
C GLY A 43 -0.13 8.23 11.77
N LEU A 44 -0.74 8.21 10.58
CA LEU A 44 -0.02 8.27 9.31
C LEU A 44 0.66 9.63 9.11
N GLU A 45 0.00 10.74 9.42
CA GLU A 45 0.58 12.09 9.35
C GLU A 45 1.78 12.23 10.29
N GLU A 46 1.69 11.70 11.51
CA GLU A 46 2.81 11.71 12.47
C GLU A 46 3.99 10.88 11.99
N LEU A 47 3.76 9.68 11.46
CA LEU A 47 4.83 8.83 10.91
C LEU A 47 5.50 9.48 9.71
N CYS A 48 4.71 10.02 8.77
CA CYS A 48 5.24 10.69 7.58
C CYS A 48 6.08 11.91 7.95
N ARG A 49 5.65 12.68 8.95
CA ARG A 49 6.41 13.82 9.49
C ARG A 49 7.75 13.39 10.10
N ARG A 50 7.77 12.28 10.86
CA ARG A 50 9.01 11.75 11.48
C ARG A 50 9.96 11.14 10.45
N ALA A 51 9.41 10.52 9.41
CA ALA A 51 10.18 9.88 8.35
C ALA A 51 10.53 10.85 7.20
N GLU A 52 10.17 12.13 7.31
CA GLU A 52 10.42 13.18 6.31
C GLU A 52 10.03 12.76 4.90
N THR A 53 8.87 12.13 4.76
CA THR A 53 8.39 11.55 3.50
C THR A 53 6.90 11.85 3.28
N SER A 54 6.43 11.69 2.05
CA SER A 54 5.00 11.82 1.75
C SER A 54 4.23 10.55 2.12
N MET A 55 2.92 10.66 2.36
CA MET A 55 2.06 9.49 2.60
C MET A 55 2.14 8.47 1.47
N THR A 56 2.13 8.94 0.21
CA THR A 56 2.26 8.08 -0.96
C THR A 56 3.57 7.31 -0.95
N ALA A 57 4.70 7.99 -0.74
CA ALA A 57 6.00 7.33 -0.71
C ALA A 57 6.12 6.35 0.47
N TYR A 58 5.70 6.76 1.66
CA TYR A 58 5.68 5.92 2.85
C TYR A 58 4.85 4.64 2.67
N LEU A 59 3.61 4.79 2.21
CA LEU A 59 2.71 3.65 2.01
C LEU A 59 3.17 2.76 0.87
N THR A 60 3.76 3.32 -0.19
CA THR A 60 4.35 2.54 -1.28
C THR A 60 5.48 1.65 -0.76
N GLU A 61 6.41 2.21 0.03
CA GLU A 61 7.47 1.41 0.67
C GLU A 61 6.90 0.36 1.61
N TYR A 62 5.92 0.72 2.43
CA TYR A 62 5.26 -0.21 3.35
C TYR A 62 4.60 -1.37 2.60
N PHE A 63 3.85 -1.12 1.53
CA PHE A 63 3.25 -2.19 0.73
C PHE A 63 4.29 -3.05 0.03
N THR A 64 5.39 -2.45 -0.48
CA THR A 64 6.52 -3.22 -0.99
C THR A 64 7.12 -4.12 0.07
N GLU A 65 7.37 -3.60 1.27
CA GLU A 65 7.86 -4.39 2.39
C GLU A 65 6.90 -5.53 2.75
N TYR A 66 5.60 -5.27 2.74
CA TYR A 66 4.60 -6.29 3.03
C TYR A 66 4.58 -7.42 1.99
N ILE A 67 4.73 -7.10 0.70
CA ILE A 67 4.66 -8.07 -0.42
C ILE A 67 5.98 -8.82 -0.60
N TYR A 68 7.10 -8.12 -0.55
CA TYR A 68 8.42 -8.63 -0.92
C TYR A 68 9.31 -8.91 0.29
N GLY A 69 8.96 -8.37 1.45
CA GLY A 69 9.75 -8.45 2.67
C GLY A 69 10.74 -7.29 2.81
N ARG A 70 11.12 -7.01 4.05
CA ARG A 70 12.07 -5.93 4.40
C ARG A 70 13.42 -6.09 3.72
N HIS A 71 13.91 -7.34 3.63
CA HIS A 71 15.20 -7.64 3.02
C HIS A 71 15.27 -7.19 1.56
N GLU A 72 14.23 -7.47 0.77
CA GLU A 72 14.19 -7.07 -0.64
C GLU A 72 14.06 -5.56 -0.79
N LEU A 73 13.29 -4.88 0.08
CA LEU A 73 13.21 -3.42 0.07
C LEU A 73 14.59 -2.77 0.32
N LEU A 74 15.36 -3.28 1.29
CA LEU A 74 16.72 -2.80 1.55
C LEU A 74 17.65 -3.04 0.35
N LYS A 75 17.57 -4.23 -0.26
CA LYS A 75 18.33 -4.56 -1.46
C LYS A 75 17.97 -3.64 -2.64
N MET A 76 16.70 -3.31 -2.84
CA MET A 76 16.27 -2.32 -3.84
C MET A 76 16.90 -0.96 -3.57
N ARG A 77 16.91 -0.53 -2.31
CA ARG A 77 17.47 0.77 -1.91
C ARG A 77 18.97 0.85 -2.12
N GLU A 78 19.71 -0.19 -1.72
CA GLU A 78 21.16 -0.27 -1.85
C GLU A 78 21.60 -0.29 -3.31
N ASN A 79 20.91 -1.07 -4.14
CA ASN A 79 21.27 -1.24 -5.55
C ASN A 79 20.60 -0.21 -6.48
N ARG A 80 19.76 0.68 -5.94
CA ARG A 80 18.93 1.63 -6.70
C ARG A 80 18.11 0.95 -7.79
N THR A 81 17.42 -0.12 -7.41
CA THR A 81 16.54 -0.90 -8.28
C THR A 81 15.08 -0.83 -7.81
N GLY A 82 14.14 -1.26 -8.66
CA GLY A 82 12.71 -1.26 -8.36
C GLY A 82 12.18 0.13 -7.98
N LEU A 83 11.69 0.28 -6.74
CA LEU A 83 11.16 1.56 -6.24
C LEU A 83 12.16 2.72 -6.30
N TYR A 84 13.46 2.42 -6.27
CA TYR A 84 14.53 3.41 -6.18
C TYR A 84 15.32 3.53 -7.48
N GLU A 85 14.81 2.99 -8.59
CA GLU A 85 15.42 3.24 -9.89
C GLU A 85 15.39 4.74 -10.18
N PRO A 86 16.51 5.31 -10.68
CA PRO A 86 16.53 6.69 -11.11
C PRO A 86 15.48 6.89 -12.20
N ARG A 87 14.43 7.65 -11.90
CA ARG A 87 13.41 7.93 -12.89
C ARG A 87 14.06 8.71 -14.05
N PRO A 88 13.83 8.32 -15.31
CA PRO A 88 14.05 9.27 -16.39
C PRO A 88 13.20 10.53 -16.11
N GLU A 89 13.71 11.72 -16.45
CA GLU A 89 12.98 12.99 -16.32
C GLU A 89 11.71 12.97 -17.18
N ILE A 90 10.67 12.29 -16.75
CA ILE A 90 9.35 12.35 -17.36
C ILE A 90 8.59 13.39 -16.56
N MET A 91 8.45 14.57 -17.17
CA MET A 91 7.59 15.64 -16.70
C MET A 91 6.17 15.06 -16.55
N TYR A 92 5.71 14.89 -15.30
CA TYR A 92 4.30 14.64 -15.06
C TYR A 92 3.53 15.86 -15.55
N ASN A 93 2.84 15.71 -16.68
CA ASN A 93 1.78 16.63 -17.03
C ASN A 93 0.69 16.39 -15.97
N MET A 94 0.61 17.25 -14.95
CA MET A 94 -0.52 17.29 -14.03
C MET A 94 -1.74 17.77 -14.80
N GLU A 95 -2.30 16.92 -15.66
CA GLU A 95 -3.69 17.07 -16.05
C GLU A 95 -4.48 16.94 -14.75
N ARG A 96 -5.05 18.07 -14.32
CA ARG A 96 -5.99 18.14 -13.21
C ARG A 96 -7.21 17.31 -13.60
N CYS A 97 -7.13 16.01 -13.39
CA CYS A 97 -8.28 15.13 -13.41
C CYS A 97 -9.22 15.67 -12.33
N SER A 98 -10.36 16.20 -12.76
CA SER A 98 -11.40 16.72 -11.88
C SER A 98 -11.66 15.68 -10.79
N GLU A 99 -11.27 16.00 -9.55
CA GLU A 99 -11.48 15.10 -8.43
C GLU A 99 -12.98 14.88 -8.30
N PRO A 100 -13.47 13.63 -8.38
CA PRO A 100 -14.85 13.38 -8.00
C PRO A 100 -15.03 13.89 -6.56
N PRO A 101 -16.16 14.53 -6.24
CA PRO A 101 -16.39 15.11 -4.92
C PRO A 101 -16.07 14.05 -3.86
N GLN A 102 -15.24 14.41 -2.88
CA GLN A 102 -14.97 13.54 -1.74
C GLN A 102 -16.33 13.18 -1.13
N PRO A 103 -16.69 11.90 -1.05
CA PRO A 103 -17.94 11.50 -0.42
C PRO A 103 -17.93 11.97 1.04
N ASP A 104 -19.06 12.48 1.50
CA ASP A 104 -19.27 12.81 2.91
C ASP A 104 -19.48 11.49 3.68
N LEU A 105 -18.39 10.75 3.88
CA LEU A 105 -18.35 9.42 4.49
C LEU A 105 -18.64 9.45 6.01
N GLY A 106 -19.24 10.52 6.53
CA GLY A 106 -19.47 10.72 7.96
C GLY A 106 -18.31 11.40 8.69
N LYS A 107 -18.53 11.81 9.93
CA LYS A 107 -17.66 12.73 10.70
C LYS A 107 -16.29 12.16 11.14
N ASN A 108 -15.93 10.94 10.76
CA ASN A 108 -14.69 10.28 11.22
C ASN A 108 -13.99 9.44 10.13
N ILE A 109 -14.23 9.74 8.85
CA ILE A 109 -13.66 8.98 7.73
C ILE A 109 -12.81 9.89 6.85
N PHE A 110 -11.58 9.45 6.59
CA PHE A 110 -10.61 10.10 5.72
C PHE A 110 -10.45 9.33 4.41
N ALA A 111 -10.76 9.98 3.29
CA ALA A 111 -10.52 9.43 1.95
C ALA A 111 -9.05 9.59 1.54
N LEU A 112 -8.33 8.46 1.46
CA LEU A 112 -6.95 8.40 0.99
C LEU A 112 -6.92 7.97 -0.48
N LYS A 113 -6.28 8.79 -1.32
CA LYS A 113 -6.00 8.47 -2.72
C LYS A 113 -4.50 8.59 -2.98
N ILE A 114 -3.89 7.50 -3.40
CA ILE A 114 -2.45 7.45 -3.73
C ILE A 114 -2.22 6.78 -5.08
N PHE A 115 -1.11 7.12 -5.72
CA PHE A 115 -0.64 6.44 -6.93
C PHE A 115 0.51 5.50 -6.55
N ILE A 116 0.41 4.24 -6.96
CA ILE A 116 1.36 3.17 -6.64
C ILE A 116 1.76 2.43 -7.93
N PRO A 117 2.87 1.67 -7.92
CA PRO A 117 3.24 0.83 -9.04
C PRO A 117 2.23 -0.29 -9.32
N THR A 118 2.04 -0.62 -10.60
CA THR A 118 1.09 -1.64 -11.05
C THR A 118 1.33 -3.00 -10.39
N LYS A 119 2.60 -3.40 -10.27
CA LYS A 119 2.99 -4.66 -9.60
C LYS A 119 2.53 -4.71 -8.14
N ILE A 120 2.59 -3.57 -7.43
CA ILE A 120 2.13 -3.48 -6.03
C ILE A 120 0.61 -3.59 -5.97
N LYS A 121 -0.13 -2.82 -6.78
CA LYS A 121 -1.60 -2.89 -6.79
C LYS A 121 -2.09 -4.30 -7.10
N HIS A 122 -1.56 -4.92 -8.14
CA HIS A 122 -1.94 -6.27 -8.55
C HIS A 122 -1.62 -7.33 -7.47
N ALA A 123 -0.47 -7.21 -6.80
CA ALA A 123 -0.13 -8.07 -5.68
C ALA A 123 -1.08 -7.88 -4.49
N LEU A 124 -1.41 -6.64 -4.13
CA LEU A 124 -2.40 -6.34 -3.09
C LEU A 124 -3.79 -6.90 -3.46
N GLN A 125 -4.23 -6.75 -4.71
CA GLN A 125 -5.49 -7.33 -5.20
C GLN A 125 -5.51 -8.86 -5.09
N THR A 126 -4.40 -9.51 -5.47
CA THR A 126 -4.26 -10.97 -5.34
C THR A 126 -4.36 -11.41 -3.88
N LEU A 127 -3.73 -10.67 -2.96
CA LEU A 127 -3.77 -10.97 -1.53
C LEU A 127 -5.15 -10.69 -0.91
N ALA A 128 -5.80 -9.59 -1.32
CA ALA A 128 -7.18 -9.27 -0.92
C ALA A 128 -8.17 -10.36 -1.37
N GLY A 129 -8.04 -10.84 -2.62
CA GLY A 129 -8.85 -11.94 -3.13
C GLY A 129 -8.69 -13.24 -2.34
N ARG A 130 -7.46 -13.55 -1.89
CA ARG A 130 -7.20 -14.70 -1.00
C ARG A 130 -7.80 -14.51 0.40
N ALA A 131 -7.86 -13.28 0.88
CA ALA A 131 -8.48 -12.92 2.16
C ALA A 131 -10.01 -12.75 2.07
N GLN A 132 -10.59 -12.90 0.88
CA GLN A 132 -12.02 -12.71 0.62
C GLN A 132 -12.53 -11.31 1.02
N SER A 133 -11.70 -10.28 0.83
CA SER A 133 -12.03 -8.88 1.11
C SER A 133 -11.82 -7.99 -0.12
N SER A 134 -12.42 -6.80 -0.14
CA SER A 134 -12.11 -5.80 -1.17
C SER A 134 -10.65 -5.33 -1.06
N LEU A 135 -10.11 -4.73 -2.13
CA LEU A 135 -8.76 -4.16 -2.11
C LEU A 135 -8.64 -3.04 -1.07
N GLY A 136 -9.63 -2.16 -0.98
CA GLY A 136 -9.64 -1.05 -0.03
C GLY A 136 -9.79 -1.53 1.40
N GLU A 137 -10.67 -2.49 1.67
CA GLU A 137 -10.79 -3.16 2.98
C GLU A 137 -9.47 -3.80 3.41
N PHE A 138 -8.84 -4.53 2.50
CA PHE A 138 -7.55 -5.18 2.76
C PHE A 138 -6.46 -4.16 3.05
N ALA A 139 -6.31 -3.13 2.21
CA ALA A 139 -5.31 -2.09 2.38
C ALA A 139 -5.53 -1.29 3.67
N ARG A 140 -6.78 -0.94 3.99
CA ARG A 140 -7.16 -0.30 5.25
C ARG A 140 -6.78 -1.16 6.46
N ALA A 141 -7.06 -2.46 6.42
CA ALA A 141 -6.68 -3.39 7.48
C ALA A 141 -5.16 -3.46 7.65
N LEU A 142 -4.39 -3.48 6.56
CA LEU A 142 -2.92 -3.43 6.61
C LEU A 142 -2.41 -2.14 7.23
N ILE A 143 -2.90 -0.99 6.76
CA ILE A 143 -2.50 0.33 7.29
C ILE A 143 -2.80 0.39 8.79
N CYS A 144 -4.00 0.01 9.22
CA CYS A 144 -4.36 0.04 10.63
C CYS A 144 -3.51 -0.92 11.47
N ALA A 145 -3.24 -2.13 10.97
CA ALA A 145 -2.39 -3.10 11.66
C ALA A 145 -0.93 -2.63 11.75
N HIS A 146 -0.46 -1.85 10.77
CA HIS A 146 0.87 -1.24 10.78
C HIS A 146 0.97 -0.11 11.82
N LEU A 147 -0.04 0.75 11.88
CA LEU A 147 -0.06 1.91 12.79
C LEU A 147 -0.28 1.51 14.26
N PHE A 148 -1.20 0.58 14.50
CA PHE A 148 -1.69 0.29 15.86
C PHE A 148 -1.30 -1.11 16.35
N GLY A 149 -0.64 -1.90 15.52
CA GLY A 149 -0.39 -3.31 15.78
C GLY A 149 -1.64 -4.17 15.60
N ARG A 150 -1.47 -5.48 15.75
CA ARG A 150 -2.56 -6.48 15.57
C ARG A 150 -3.43 -6.69 16.81
N THR A 151 -2.97 -6.20 17.97
CA THR A 151 -3.62 -6.44 19.28
C THR A 151 -4.64 -5.36 19.64
N HIS A 152 -4.43 -4.12 19.18
CA HIS A 152 -5.33 -3.00 19.38
C HIS A 152 -6.33 -3.00 18.21
N GLY A 153 -7.31 -3.89 18.33
CA GLY A 153 -8.04 -4.42 17.19
C GLY A 153 -9.00 -3.44 16.48
N PRO A 154 -9.32 -3.78 15.21
CA PRO A 154 -10.18 -3.00 14.31
C PRO A 154 -11.61 -2.80 14.82
N LYS A 155 -12.14 -3.61 15.75
CA LYS A 155 -13.55 -3.50 16.18
C LYS A 155 -13.96 -2.12 16.71
N ARG A 156 -13.03 -1.34 17.27
CA ARG A 156 -13.32 0.03 17.75
C ARG A 156 -13.01 1.12 16.73
N LEU A 157 -12.07 0.87 15.82
CA LEU A 157 -11.60 1.81 14.80
C LEU A 157 -12.31 1.62 13.44
N MET A 158 -12.94 0.47 13.24
CA MET A 158 -13.61 0.05 12.00
C MET A 158 -15.10 -0.22 12.22
N ALA A 159 -15.66 0.21 13.37
CA ALA A 159 -17.09 0.18 13.59
C ALA A 159 -17.73 1.29 12.76
N LEU A 160 -18.10 0.96 11.53
CA LEU A 160 -18.95 1.80 10.70
C LEU A 160 -20.40 1.34 10.80
N THR A 161 -21.30 2.26 10.48
CA THR A 161 -22.66 1.90 10.12
C THR A 161 -22.67 1.24 8.74
N SER A 162 -23.64 0.36 8.48
CA SER A 162 -23.77 -0.31 7.17
C SER A 162 -23.95 0.67 6.00
N HIS A 163 -24.40 1.90 6.26
CA HIS A 163 -24.52 2.97 5.27
C HIS A 163 -23.15 3.51 4.86
N GLU A 164 -22.30 3.86 5.84
CA GLU A 164 -20.94 4.38 5.60
C GLU A 164 -20.07 3.35 4.87
N GLU A 165 -20.23 2.05 5.17
CA GLU A 165 -19.54 0.98 4.45
C GLU A 165 -19.96 0.91 2.97
N SER A 166 -21.26 1.09 2.67
CA SER A 166 -21.76 1.05 1.30
C SER A 166 -21.27 2.21 0.45
N GLU A 167 -21.26 3.43 1.00
CA GLU A 167 -20.78 4.62 0.30
C GLU A 167 -19.27 4.55 0.07
N ALA A 168 -18.52 4.08 1.06
CA ALA A 168 -17.09 3.92 0.95
C ALA A 168 -16.73 2.86 -0.11
N ASN A 169 -17.40 1.72 -0.12
CA ASN A 169 -17.23 0.69 -1.14
C ASN A 169 -17.58 1.22 -2.54
N HIS A 170 -18.62 2.04 -2.68
CA HIS A 170 -18.95 2.61 -3.98
C HIS A 170 -17.83 3.54 -4.50
N TRP A 171 -17.29 4.40 -3.64
CA TRP A 171 -16.21 5.33 -3.99
C TRP A 171 -14.89 4.63 -4.32
N GLU A 172 -14.55 3.56 -3.59
CA GLU A 172 -13.37 2.74 -3.85
C GLU A 172 -13.40 2.10 -5.24
N ASN A 173 -14.59 1.73 -5.72
CA ASN A 173 -14.78 1.03 -6.99
C ASN A 173 -15.14 1.95 -8.18
N ALA A 174 -15.37 3.25 -7.96
CA ALA A 174 -15.92 4.15 -8.98
C ALA A 174 -15.04 4.36 -10.24
N ASP A 175 -13.76 3.99 -10.21
CA ASP A 175 -12.88 4.06 -11.39
C ASP A 175 -12.91 2.79 -12.27
N GLU A 176 -13.39 1.63 -11.76
CA GLU A 176 -13.45 0.39 -12.56
C GLU A 176 -14.57 0.41 -13.61
N SER A 177 -15.62 1.22 -13.40
CA SER A 177 -16.74 1.38 -14.32
C SER A 177 -16.47 2.24 -15.55
N ALA A 178 -15.32 2.94 -15.62
CA ALA A 178 -14.97 3.81 -16.74
C ALA A 178 -14.18 3.12 -17.86
N SER A 179 -13.87 1.82 -17.74
CA SER A 179 -13.10 1.05 -18.74
C SER A 179 -13.92 0.01 -19.53
N THR A 180 -15.26 0.06 -19.46
CA THR A 180 -16.14 -0.74 -20.34
C THR A 180 -17.04 0.18 -21.17
N ILE A 181 -16.47 0.92 -22.13
CA ILE A 181 -17.16 1.38 -23.36
C ILE A 181 -16.14 1.38 -24.49
#